data_AF-A0A2E9JY65-F1
#
_entry.id   AF-A0A2E9JY65-F1
#
_cell.length_a   1.000
_cell.length_b   1.000
_cell.length_c   1.000
_cell.angle_alpha   90.00
_cell.angle_beta   90.00
_cell.angle_gamma   90.00
#
_symmetry.space_group_name_H-M   'P 1'
#
loop_
_entity.id
_entity.type
_entity.pdbx_description
1 polymer ?
#
loop_
_entity_poly.entity_id
_entity_poly.type
_entity_poly.pdbx_seq_one_letter_code
_entity_poly.pdbx_strand_id
1 'polypeptide(L)'
;MSEHLSRRFFLAATGMAALPAVIGCSTQSGLQHSAGLPDLTLPQENLEGMLRMTASLEQEDVPWWFDGTIFGIVGETEPQPLVRFEGWEVYWVRPVENNAYELTGHTVSFFYDLKTGKMLDSFENPYTGMRNKVEAAVQGGGAGFGFNYSVNGVRLTKLLDKLPAKPLLLQWSSLRDIIWMHAETAYPPGMKQPRKQRQTMFAPRNAFADRNIKNLPTTFSATVFENWPHWMDMGDRPGHVIWHASGGKISSLDELPNEFRARLERDHADRMSAYPFSATEKKSTFQ
;
A
#
# COMPACT_ATOMS: atom_id res chain seq x y z
N MET A 1 31.19 -10.00 -5.98
CA MET A 1 30.68 -9.25 -7.16
C MET A 1 29.20 -8.84 -7.02
N SER A 2 28.67 -8.64 -5.80
CA SER A 2 27.22 -8.44 -5.55
C SER A 2 26.84 -7.03 -5.06
N GLU A 3 27.80 -6.18 -4.68
CA GLU A 3 27.51 -4.93 -3.95
C GLU A 3 27.08 -3.73 -4.83
N HIS A 4 27.21 -3.79 -6.16
CA HIS A 4 27.00 -2.61 -7.01
C HIS A 4 25.57 -2.40 -7.54
N LEU A 5 24.66 -3.38 -7.43
CA LEU A 5 23.27 -3.25 -7.91
C LEU A 5 22.30 -2.57 -6.91
N SER A 6 22.76 -2.26 -5.69
CA SER A 6 21.90 -1.91 -4.55
C SER A 6 21.33 -0.48 -4.56
N ARG A 7 22.03 0.52 -5.12
CA ARG A 7 21.75 1.94 -4.79
C ARG A 7 20.81 2.73 -5.71
N ARG A 8 20.41 2.21 -6.88
CA ARG A 8 19.68 3.03 -7.89
C ARG A 8 18.35 2.48 -8.42
N PHE A 9 17.94 1.27 -8.05
CA PHE A 9 16.74 0.64 -8.65
C PHE A 9 15.53 0.50 -7.72
N PHE A 10 15.71 0.75 -6.44
CA PHE A 10 14.73 0.42 -5.40
C PHE A 10 14.09 1.67 -4.79
N LEU A 11 13.22 2.34 -5.56
CA LEU A 11 12.18 3.21 -4.98
C LEU A 11 10.97 2.31 -4.76
N ALA A 12 10.84 1.78 -3.54
CA ALA A 12 9.77 0.85 -3.18
C ALA A 12 8.51 1.61 -2.78
N ALA A 13 7.38 0.99 -3.11
CA ALA A 13 6.07 1.54 -2.89
C ALA A 13 5.66 1.52 -1.40
N THR A 14 4.94 2.56 -1.03
CA THR A 14 4.39 3.06 0.23
C THR A 14 3.02 3.67 -0.11
N GLY A 15 2.14 2.80 -0.61
CA GLY A 15 0.70 3.01 -0.68
C GLY A 15 0.09 2.17 0.42
N MET A 16 -0.84 2.74 1.17
CA MET A 16 -1.34 2.09 2.38
C MET A 16 -2.26 0.89 2.12
N ALA A 17 -2.72 0.68 0.87
CA ALA A 17 -3.43 -0.53 0.47
C ALA A 17 -2.57 -1.57 -0.30
N ALA A 18 -1.22 -1.41 -0.32
CA ALA A 18 -0.17 -2.29 -0.89
C ALA A 18 0.35 -2.04 -2.31
N LEU A 19 1.64 -1.71 -2.41
CA LEU A 19 2.49 -2.38 -3.41
C LEU A 19 3.92 -2.73 -2.96
N PRO A 20 4.13 -3.44 -1.86
CA PRO A 20 5.45 -4.03 -1.69
C PRO A 20 5.42 -5.48 -1.22
N ALA A 21 6.42 -6.23 -1.70
CA ALA A 21 6.66 -7.64 -1.44
C ALA A 21 6.10 -8.10 -0.08
N VAL A 22 4.94 -8.74 -0.11
CA VAL A 22 4.29 -9.24 1.11
C VAL A 22 5.09 -10.44 1.61
N ILE A 23 5.66 -10.34 2.80
CA ILE A 23 6.29 -11.47 3.50
C ILE A 23 5.35 -11.86 4.64
N GLY A 24 4.91 -13.11 4.68
CA GLY A 24 4.18 -13.61 5.84
C GLY A 24 5.03 -13.53 7.10
N CYS A 25 4.53 -12.85 8.12
CA CYS A 25 5.07 -13.01 9.46
C CYS A 25 4.33 -14.21 10.08
N SER A 26 5.09 -15.27 10.42
CA SER A 26 4.66 -16.56 11.00
C SER A 26 4.02 -17.60 10.06
N THR A 27 4.47 -18.85 10.19
CA THR A 27 4.19 -20.01 9.33
C THR A 27 2.92 -20.79 9.69
N GLN A 28 2.03 -20.24 10.52
CA GLN A 28 0.79 -20.92 10.92
C GLN A 28 -0.40 -19.99 10.81
N SER A 29 -1.11 -20.08 9.69
CA SER A 29 -2.52 -19.71 9.62
C SER A 29 -3.26 -20.55 10.65
N GLY A 30 -3.83 -19.93 11.70
CA GLY A 30 -4.65 -20.62 12.70
C GLY A 30 -5.99 -21.16 12.17
N LEU A 31 -6.16 -21.22 10.85
CA LEU A 31 -7.39 -21.58 10.14
C LEU A 31 -7.34 -22.95 9.46
N GLN A 32 -6.41 -23.83 9.84
CA GLN A 32 -6.44 -25.23 9.43
C GLN A 32 -7.85 -25.79 9.71
N HIS A 33 -8.61 -26.10 8.65
CA HIS A 33 -9.97 -26.66 8.68
C HIS A 33 -11.13 -25.74 9.14
N SER A 34 -11.09 -24.42 8.89
CA SER A 34 -12.31 -23.61 9.07
C SER A 34 -13.38 -24.01 8.03
N ALA A 35 -14.46 -24.65 8.49
CA ALA A 35 -15.51 -25.18 7.62
C ALA A 35 -16.08 -24.11 6.65
N GLY A 36 -16.03 -24.39 5.35
CA GLY A 36 -16.53 -23.47 4.31
C GLY A 36 -15.54 -22.39 3.85
N LEU A 37 -14.29 -22.40 4.32
CA LEU A 37 -13.21 -21.58 3.77
C LEU A 37 -12.22 -22.45 2.97
N PRO A 38 -11.48 -21.87 2.00
CA PRO A 38 -10.39 -22.56 1.34
C PRO A 38 -9.25 -22.91 2.31
N ASP A 39 -8.41 -23.88 1.92
CA ASP A 39 -7.25 -24.27 2.71
C ASP A 39 -6.10 -23.24 2.59
N LEU A 40 -6.13 -22.25 3.49
CA LEU A 40 -5.14 -21.17 3.56
C LEU A 40 -3.76 -21.61 4.07
N THR A 41 -3.52 -22.93 4.21
CA THR A 41 -2.16 -23.47 4.31
C THR A 41 -1.49 -23.69 2.96
N LEU A 42 -2.26 -23.65 1.87
CA LEU A 42 -1.75 -23.80 0.51
C LEU A 42 -1.35 -22.44 -0.09
N PRO A 43 -0.16 -22.32 -0.71
CA PRO A 43 0.27 -21.08 -1.36
C PRO A 43 -0.68 -20.57 -2.46
N GLN A 44 -1.34 -21.49 -3.17
CA GLN A 44 -2.32 -21.12 -4.19
C GLN A 44 -3.53 -20.38 -3.61
N GLU A 45 -4.02 -20.83 -2.45
CA GLU A 45 -5.15 -20.21 -1.77
C GLU A 45 -4.80 -18.85 -1.17
N ASN A 46 -3.55 -18.71 -0.72
CA ASN A 46 -3.00 -17.42 -0.29
C ASN A 46 -2.90 -16.44 -1.46
N LEU A 47 -2.42 -16.89 -2.62
CA LEU A 47 -2.30 -16.07 -3.82
C LEU A 47 -3.67 -15.55 -4.27
N GLU A 48 -4.64 -16.45 -4.42
CA GLU A 48 -5.99 -16.08 -4.86
C GLU A 48 -6.68 -15.16 -3.84
N GLY A 49 -6.65 -15.53 -2.55
CA GLY A 49 -7.23 -14.72 -1.48
C GLY A 49 -6.62 -13.31 -1.39
N MET A 50 -5.29 -13.22 -1.46
CA MET A 50 -4.58 -11.93 -1.43
C MET A 50 -4.91 -11.07 -2.65
N LEU A 51 -4.93 -11.64 -3.86
CA LEU A 51 -5.25 -10.90 -5.08
C LEU A 51 -6.69 -10.40 -5.06
N ARG A 52 -7.65 -11.24 -4.71
CA ARG A 52 -9.06 -10.85 -4.60
C ARG A 52 -9.28 -9.75 -3.56
N MET A 53 -8.56 -9.76 -2.43
CA MET A 53 -8.65 -8.73 -1.40
C MET A 53 -7.89 -7.44 -1.74
N THR A 54 -6.80 -7.50 -2.50
CA THR A 54 -5.99 -6.33 -2.85
C THR A 54 -6.47 -5.65 -4.15
N ALA A 55 -6.71 -6.45 -5.18
CA ALA A 55 -7.13 -6.02 -6.52
C ALA A 55 -8.28 -6.94 -6.99
N SER A 56 -8.07 -7.64 -8.11
CA SER A 56 -9.02 -8.57 -8.73
C SER A 56 -8.30 -9.82 -9.25
N LEU A 57 -9.04 -10.78 -9.77
CA LEU A 57 -8.50 -11.82 -10.65
C LEU A 57 -8.75 -11.51 -12.14
N GLU A 58 -9.48 -10.44 -12.43
CA GLU A 58 -9.75 -9.94 -13.78
C GLU A 58 -8.90 -8.72 -14.10
N GLN A 59 -8.79 -8.39 -15.39
CA GLN A 59 -8.03 -7.23 -15.87
C GLN A 59 -8.83 -5.93 -15.74
N GLU A 60 -8.91 -5.41 -14.52
CA GLU A 60 -9.67 -4.19 -14.20
C GLU A 60 -8.90 -3.26 -13.25
N ASP A 61 -9.20 -1.97 -13.31
CA ASP A 61 -8.78 -1.02 -12.28
C ASP A 61 -9.58 -1.27 -11.01
N VAL A 62 -8.89 -1.37 -9.87
CA VAL A 62 -9.48 -1.56 -8.56
C VAL A 62 -9.14 -0.35 -7.69
N PRO A 63 -10.07 0.60 -7.56
CA PRO A 63 -9.83 1.82 -6.84
C PRO A 63 -10.08 1.67 -5.33
N TRP A 64 -9.33 2.45 -4.57
CA TRP A 64 -9.33 2.51 -3.12
C TRP A 64 -9.36 3.96 -2.67
N TRP A 65 -10.02 4.19 -1.54
CA TRP A 65 -9.93 5.43 -0.79
C TRP A 65 -9.57 5.14 0.66
N PHE A 66 -8.77 6.01 1.26
CA PHE A 66 -8.37 5.92 2.66
C PHE A 66 -8.17 7.30 3.26
N ASP A 67 -8.26 7.35 4.58
CA ASP A 67 -7.87 8.51 5.37
C ASP A 67 -7.12 8.11 6.64
N GLY A 68 -6.46 9.08 7.25
CA GLY A 68 -5.67 8.82 8.45
C GLY A 68 -5.07 10.07 9.06
N THR A 69 -4.20 9.82 10.03
CA THR A 69 -3.42 10.85 10.72
C THR A 69 -1.94 10.47 10.75
N ILE A 70 -1.10 11.49 10.56
CA ILE A 70 0.36 11.38 10.69
C ILE A 70 0.77 11.93 12.05
N PHE A 71 1.52 11.13 12.79
CA PHE A 71 2.07 11.45 14.09
C PHE A 71 3.58 11.62 13.99
N GLY A 72 4.10 12.71 14.55
CA GLY A 72 5.54 12.91 14.71
C GLY A 72 6.03 12.34 16.03
N ILE A 73 7.13 11.59 15.96
CA ILE A 73 7.77 10.95 17.11
C ILE A 73 9.18 11.49 17.27
N VAL A 74 9.48 12.08 18.44
CA VAL A 74 10.82 12.60 18.77
C VAL A 74 11.26 12.04 20.12
N GLY A 75 12.27 11.17 20.12
CA GLY A 75 12.74 10.55 21.37
C GLY A 75 11.63 9.78 22.09
N GLU A 76 11.50 9.99 23.40
CA GLU A 76 10.50 9.35 24.27
C GLU A 76 9.29 10.26 24.57
N THR A 77 9.02 11.25 23.72
CA THR A 77 7.85 12.12 23.89
C THR A 77 6.57 11.44 23.42
N GLU A 78 5.43 11.91 23.92
CA GLU A 78 4.13 11.53 23.39
C GLU A 78 4.07 11.78 21.87
N PRO A 79 3.59 10.81 21.07
CA PRO A 79 3.33 11.00 19.65
C PRO A 79 2.45 12.23 19.39
N GLN A 80 2.94 13.19 18.61
CA GLN A 80 2.19 14.41 18.32
C GLN A 80 1.45 14.27 16.98
N PRO A 81 0.12 14.41 16.90
CA PRO A 81 -0.58 14.48 15.63
C PRO A 81 -0.16 15.75 14.88
N LEU A 82 0.23 15.60 13.60
CA LEU A 82 0.75 16.70 12.78
C LEU A 82 -0.25 17.14 11.71
N VAL A 83 -0.76 16.19 10.93
CA VAL A 83 -1.67 16.43 9.81
C VAL A 83 -2.62 15.25 9.65
N ARG A 84 -3.83 15.52 9.17
CA ARG A 84 -4.66 14.47 8.55
C ARG A 84 -4.21 14.27 7.12
N PHE A 85 -4.57 13.14 6.55
CA PHE A 85 -4.39 12.90 5.12
C PHE A 85 -5.53 12.05 4.59
N GLU A 86 -5.79 12.21 3.30
CA GLU A 86 -6.65 11.33 2.52
C GLU A 86 -5.83 10.86 1.32
N GLY A 87 -6.18 9.70 0.79
CA GLY A 87 -5.53 9.19 -0.40
C GLY A 87 -6.41 8.34 -1.28
N TRP A 88 -6.02 8.37 -2.55
CA TRP A 88 -6.51 7.54 -3.63
C TRP A 88 -5.43 6.54 -3.97
N GLU A 89 -5.88 5.31 -4.21
CA GLU A 89 -5.03 4.27 -4.73
C GLU A 89 -5.78 3.45 -5.77
N VAL A 90 -5.09 3.05 -6.84
CA VAL A 90 -5.69 2.23 -7.89
C VAL A 90 -4.72 1.13 -8.27
N TYR A 91 -5.22 -0.10 -8.32
CA TYR A 91 -4.46 -1.26 -8.79
C TYR A 91 -5.01 -1.80 -10.09
N TRP A 92 -4.12 -2.23 -10.97
CA TRP A 92 -4.47 -3.02 -12.14
C TRP A 92 -3.64 -4.29 -12.14
N VAL A 93 -4.30 -5.41 -12.44
CA VAL A 93 -3.69 -6.74 -12.40
C VAL A 93 -3.91 -7.45 -13.73
N ARG A 94 -2.92 -8.24 -14.15
CA ARG A 94 -3.06 -9.16 -15.29
C ARG A 94 -2.47 -10.53 -15.00
N PRO A 95 -3.07 -11.61 -15.50
CA PRO A 95 -2.41 -12.91 -15.48
C PRO A 95 -1.15 -12.89 -16.35
N VAL A 96 -0.13 -13.60 -15.91
CA VAL A 96 1.11 -13.87 -16.64
C VAL A 96 1.43 -15.37 -16.56
N GLU A 97 2.52 -15.81 -17.19
CA GLU A 97 2.92 -17.21 -17.23
C GLU A 97 3.09 -17.83 -15.82
N ASN A 98 3.04 -19.17 -15.75
CA ASN A 98 3.28 -19.95 -14.53
C ASN A 98 2.30 -19.66 -13.37
N ASN A 99 1.03 -19.42 -13.69
CA ASN A 99 -0.03 -19.15 -12.72
C ASN A 99 0.33 -18.00 -11.77
N ALA A 100 0.91 -16.95 -12.34
CA ALA A 100 1.27 -15.74 -11.65
C ALA A 100 0.49 -14.55 -12.22
N TYR A 101 0.53 -13.44 -11.50
CA TYR A 101 -0.11 -12.19 -11.87
C TYR A 101 0.91 -11.07 -11.82
N GLU A 102 0.80 -10.10 -12.70
CA GLU A 102 1.51 -8.84 -12.57
C GLU A 102 0.54 -7.78 -12.08
N LEU A 103 0.90 -7.10 -10.99
CA LEU A 103 0.12 -6.03 -10.38
C LEU A 103 0.90 -4.72 -10.42
N THR A 104 0.23 -3.66 -10.85
CA THR A 104 0.68 -2.26 -10.80
C THR A 104 -0.30 -1.40 -10.06
N GLY A 105 0.14 -0.24 -9.63
CA GLY A 105 -0.75 0.75 -9.07
C GLY A 105 -0.16 2.14 -9.00
N HIS A 106 -1.04 3.07 -8.68
CA HIS A 106 -0.72 4.46 -8.37
C HIS A 106 -1.35 4.84 -7.03
N THR A 107 -0.65 5.70 -6.30
CA THR A 107 -1.16 6.28 -5.05
C THR A 107 -0.97 7.79 -5.11
N VAL A 108 -1.96 8.54 -4.66
CA VAL A 108 -1.89 9.98 -4.46
C VAL A 108 -2.51 10.29 -3.11
N SER A 109 -1.76 10.95 -2.23
CA SER A 109 -2.27 11.42 -0.94
C SER A 109 -2.11 12.92 -0.79
N PHE A 110 -3.15 13.55 -0.26
CA PHE A 110 -3.17 14.97 0.10
C PHE A 110 -3.26 15.10 1.63
N PHE A 111 -2.73 16.20 2.14
CA PHE A 111 -2.65 16.46 3.58
C PHE A 111 -3.62 17.56 3.97
N TYR A 112 -4.11 17.50 5.18
CA TYR A 112 -5.17 18.37 5.71
C TYR A 112 -4.80 18.86 7.11
N ASP A 113 -5.21 20.09 7.40
CA ASP A 113 -5.06 20.68 8.72
C ASP A 113 -5.93 19.95 9.74
N LEU A 114 -5.36 19.61 10.89
CA LEU A 114 -6.06 18.85 11.94
C LEU A 114 -7.26 19.58 12.53
N LYS A 115 -7.21 20.91 12.61
CA LYS A 115 -8.22 21.71 13.32
C LYS A 115 -9.35 22.13 12.38
N THR A 116 -8.98 22.59 11.19
CA THR A 116 -9.90 23.19 10.23
C THR A 116 -10.42 22.20 9.20
N GLY A 117 -9.77 21.05 9.03
CA GLY A 117 -10.12 20.06 8.01
C GLY A 117 -9.86 20.53 6.58
N LYS A 118 -9.15 21.64 6.39
CA LYS A 118 -8.83 22.18 5.06
C LYS A 118 -7.61 21.49 4.49
N MET A 119 -7.64 21.20 3.19
CA MET A 119 -6.47 20.69 2.48
C MET A 119 -5.31 21.70 2.54
N LEU A 120 -4.10 21.19 2.76
CA LEU A 120 -2.90 22.01 3.00
C LEU A 120 -2.11 22.25 1.72
N ASP A 121 -1.81 23.52 1.48
CA ASP A 121 -0.71 23.97 0.59
C ASP A 121 0.55 24.33 1.40
N SER A 122 0.40 24.53 2.71
CA SER A 122 1.50 24.88 3.62
C SER A 122 1.28 24.29 5.01
N PHE A 123 2.37 23.97 5.70
CA PHE A 123 2.37 23.41 7.04
C PHE A 123 3.19 24.27 8.00
N GLU A 124 2.59 24.69 9.11
CA GLU A 124 3.31 25.36 10.21
C GLU A 124 3.98 24.29 11.06
N ASN A 125 5.29 24.12 10.89
CA ASN A 125 6.01 22.99 11.47
C ASN A 125 6.32 23.23 12.95
N PRO A 126 5.73 22.44 13.87
CA PRO A 126 5.91 22.65 15.31
C PRO A 126 7.34 22.36 15.79
N TYR A 127 8.14 21.63 15.02
CA TYR A 127 9.50 21.24 15.40
C TYR A 127 10.57 22.23 14.94
N THR A 128 10.31 22.95 13.84
CA THR A 128 11.27 23.89 13.24
C THR A 128 10.83 25.34 13.36
N GLY A 129 9.54 25.60 13.61
CA GLY A 129 8.95 26.94 13.57
C GLY A 129 8.87 27.53 12.16
N MET A 130 9.18 26.74 11.12
CA MET A 130 9.13 27.17 9.74
C MET A 130 7.76 26.87 9.12
N ARG A 131 7.38 27.67 8.12
CA ARG A 131 6.26 27.38 7.24
C ARG A 131 6.76 26.63 6.02
N ASN A 132 6.43 25.34 5.92
CA ASN A 132 6.83 24.50 4.81
C ASN A 132 5.76 24.47 3.71
N LYS A 133 6.15 24.36 2.45
CA LYS A 133 5.21 24.07 1.35
C LYS A 133 4.87 22.59 1.38
N VAL A 134 3.58 22.25 1.37
CA VAL A 134 3.12 20.86 1.36
C VAL A 134 3.03 20.37 -0.07
N GLU A 135 3.61 19.19 -0.34
CA GLU A 135 3.52 18.51 -1.62
C GLU A 135 2.68 17.25 -1.47
N ALA A 136 1.93 16.88 -2.52
CA ALA A 136 1.20 15.62 -2.53
C ALA A 136 2.19 14.44 -2.42
N ALA A 137 1.84 13.43 -1.62
CA ALA A 137 2.59 12.20 -1.59
C ALA A 137 2.13 11.32 -2.74
N VAL A 138 3.03 11.06 -3.68
CA VAL A 138 2.70 10.40 -4.95
C VAL A 138 3.56 9.18 -5.16
N GLN A 139 2.91 8.15 -5.71
CA GLN A 139 3.53 6.88 -6.01
C GLN A 139 2.95 6.19 -7.24
N GLY A 140 3.73 5.24 -7.73
CA GLY A 140 3.43 4.38 -8.85
C GLY A 140 4.45 4.59 -9.95
N GLY A 141 4.50 3.68 -10.90
CA GLY A 141 5.43 3.84 -12.00
C GLY A 141 5.22 2.87 -13.13
N GLY A 142 5.53 3.37 -14.33
CA GLY A 142 5.24 2.74 -15.61
C GLY A 142 6.02 1.47 -15.93
N ALA A 143 6.16 1.22 -17.23
CA ALA A 143 6.46 -0.09 -17.80
C ALA A 143 7.53 -0.89 -17.03
N GLY A 144 7.08 -2.03 -16.49
CA GLY A 144 7.89 -3.03 -15.80
C GLY A 144 8.34 -2.66 -14.38
N PHE A 145 7.70 -1.69 -13.71
CA PHE A 145 7.80 -1.51 -12.25
C PHE A 145 6.68 -2.20 -11.48
N GLY A 146 5.90 -3.06 -12.14
CA GLY A 146 4.94 -3.95 -11.50
C GLY A 146 5.60 -5.03 -10.66
N PHE A 147 4.77 -5.70 -9.87
CA PHE A 147 5.17 -6.81 -9.02
C PHE A 147 4.55 -8.10 -9.54
N ASN A 148 5.34 -9.15 -9.57
CA ASN A 148 4.91 -10.51 -9.83
C ASN A 148 4.35 -11.12 -8.53
N TYR A 149 3.09 -11.51 -8.58
CA TYR A 149 2.34 -12.20 -7.52
C TYR A 149 2.23 -13.67 -7.93
N SER A 150 2.80 -14.57 -7.14
CA SER A 150 2.76 -16.00 -7.43
C SER A 150 2.74 -16.82 -6.14
N VAL A 151 2.57 -18.14 -6.28
CA VAL A 151 2.78 -19.09 -5.17
C VAL A 151 4.19 -19.03 -4.58
N ASN A 152 5.14 -18.45 -5.32
CA ASN A 152 6.53 -18.24 -4.93
C ASN A 152 6.79 -16.84 -4.32
N GLY A 153 5.72 -16.17 -3.86
CA GLY A 153 5.77 -14.89 -3.18
C GLY A 153 5.60 -13.70 -4.13
N VAL A 154 5.60 -12.50 -3.54
CA VAL A 154 5.50 -11.23 -4.26
C VAL A 154 6.90 -10.68 -4.50
N ARG A 155 7.27 -10.46 -5.77
CA ARG A 155 8.62 -10.02 -6.17
C ARG A 155 8.53 -8.94 -7.25
N LEU A 156 9.48 -8.02 -7.29
CA LEU A 156 9.52 -7.02 -8.35
C LEU A 156 9.72 -7.72 -9.71
N THR A 157 8.84 -7.47 -10.68
CA THR A 157 8.83 -8.21 -11.96
C THR A 157 10.18 -8.13 -12.68
N LYS A 158 10.78 -6.94 -12.75
CA LYS A 158 12.10 -6.72 -13.39
C LYS A 158 13.27 -7.47 -12.74
N LEU A 159 13.11 -7.95 -11.52
CA LEU A 159 14.16 -8.60 -10.75
C LEU A 159 13.77 -10.03 -10.34
N LEU A 160 12.80 -10.64 -11.03
CA LEU A 160 12.26 -11.95 -10.68
C LEU A 160 13.36 -13.02 -10.56
N ASP A 161 14.31 -13.02 -11.50
CA ASP A 161 15.44 -13.98 -11.53
C ASP A 161 16.50 -13.72 -10.45
N LYS A 162 16.50 -12.52 -9.86
CA LYS A 162 17.48 -12.08 -8.86
C LYS A 162 16.92 -12.13 -7.43
N LEU A 163 15.61 -12.20 -7.28
CA LEU A 163 14.94 -12.19 -5.98
C LEU A 163 14.55 -13.62 -5.57
N PRO A 164 14.89 -14.04 -4.34
CA PRO A 164 14.63 -15.41 -3.88
C PRO A 164 13.13 -15.71 -3.87
N ALA A 165 12.75 -16.87 -4.41
CA ALA A 165 11.41 -17.41 -4.28
C ALA A 165 11.16 -17.86 -2.83
N LYS A 166 9.99 -17.55 -2.30
CA LYS A 166 9.52 -18.05 -0.99
C LYS A 166 8.04 -18.41 -1.11
N PRO A 167 7.59 -19.56 -0.60
CA PRO A 167 6.17 -19.89 -0.63
C PRO A 167 5.33 -18.74 -0.06
N LEU A 168 4.30 -18.32 -0.81
CA LEU A 168 3.39 -17.28 -0.37
C LEU A 168 2.47 -17.84 0.71
N LEU A 169 2.84 -17.65 1.96
CA LEU A 169 2.02 -17.99 3.12
C LEU A 169 1.83 -16.73 3.94
N LEU A 170 0.58 -16.38 4.20
CA LEU A 170 0.19 -15.16 4.92
C LEU A 170 -0.51 -15.54 6.22
N GLN A 171 -0.55 -14.61 7.15
CA GLN A 171 -1.27 -14.81 8.40
C GLN A 171 -2.75 -14.47 8.18
N TRP A 172 -3.58 -15.49 8.24
CA TRP A 172 -5.03 -15.37 8.16
C TRP A 172 -5.70 -15.62 9.50
N SER A 173 -6.82 -14.97 9.72
CA SER A 173 -7.69 -15.20 10.86
C SER A 173 -9.13 -14.94 10.47
N SER A 174 -10.07 -15.60 11.13
CA SER A 174 -11.49 -15.45 10.86
C SER A 174 -12.27 -15.63 12.15
N LEU A 175 -13.27 -14.78 12.33
CA LEU A 175 -14.19 -14.82 13.45
C LEU A 175 -15.55 -14.33 12.96
N ARG A 176 -16.61 -15.07 13.28
CA ARG A 176 -17.99 -14.78 12.84
C ARG A 176 -18.05 -14.68 11.31
N ASP A 177 -18.52 -13.56 10.79
CA ASP A 177 -18.76 -13.24 9.39
C ASP A 177 -17.60 -12.49 8.73
N ILE A 178 -16.45 -12.37 9.40
CA ILE A 178 -15.28 -11.64 8.90
C ILE A 178 -14.08 -12.59 8.78
N ILE A 179 -13.31 -12.41 7.70
CA ILE A 179 -11.96 -12.94 7.54
C ILE A 179 -11.00 -11.77 7.37
N TRP A 180 -9.79 -11.89 7.91
CA TRP A 180 -8.75 -10.90 7.69
C TRP A 180 -7.39 -11.53 7.42
N MET A 181 -6.62 -10.78 6.65
CA MET A 181 -5.27 -11.08 6.24
C MET A 181 -4.33 -10.04 6.85
N HIS A 182 -3.29 -10.48 7.53
CA HIS A 182 -2.19 -9.58 7.89
C HIS A 182 -1.14 -9.59 6.80
N ALA A 183 -0.86 -8.40 6.28
CA ALA A 183 0.18 -8.17 5.29
C ALA A 183 1.21 -7.19 5.84
N GLU A 184 2.42 -7.30 5.35
CA GLU A 184 3.47 -6.34 5.62
C GLU A 184 4.26 -6.05 4.37
N THR A 185 4.88 -4.89 4.38
CA THR A 185 5.78 -4.48 3.33
C THR A 185 7.18 -5.01 3.55
N ALA A 186 7.73 -5.71 2.55
CA ALA A 186 9.16 -5.91 2.46
C ALA A 186 9.82 -4.75 1.72
N TYR A 187 10.46 -3.88 2.49
CA TYR A 187 11.31 -2.84 1.94
C TYR A 187 12.65 -3.41 1.50
N PRO A 188 13.23 -2.88 0.41
CA PRO A 188 14.59 -3.17 -0.01
C PRO A 188 15.61 -2.92 1.11
N PRO A 189 16.66 -3.75 1.23
CA PRO A 189 17.75 -3.51 2.17
C PRO A 189 18.43 -2.15 1.94
N GLY A 190 18.91 -1.51 3.02
CA GLY A 190 19.68 -0.26 2.96
C GLY A 190 18.85 1.03 2.98
N MET A 191 17.52 0.94 3.02
CA MET A 191 16.67 2.10 3.26
C MET A 191 16.87 2.66 4.68
N LYS A 192 16.80 4.00 4.81
CA LYS A 192 16.93 4.70 6.10
C LYS A 192 15.82 4.25 7.06
N GLN A 193 16.24 3.80 8.25
CA GLN A 193 15.37 3.37 9.34
C GLN A 193 14.90 4.57 10.19
N PRO A 194 13.72 4.50 10.85
CA PRO A 194 12.78 3.37 10.82
C PRO A 194 12.02 3.29 9.50
N ARG A 195 11.78 2.06 9.03
CA ARG A 195 10.94 1.79 7.86
C ARG A 195 10.20 0.48 7.96
N LYS A 196 8.88 0.54 8.10
CA LYS A 196 8.00 -0.65 8.12
C LYS A 196 6.56 -0.23 7.81
N GLN A 197 5.82 -1.08 7.10
CA GLN A 197 4.38 -0.97 6.98
C GLN A 197 3.78 -2.32 7.36
N ARG A 198 2.76 -2.26 8.22
CA ARG A 198 1.96 -3.40 8.64
C ARG A 198 0.50 -3.04 8.38
N GLN A 199 -0.23 -3.93 7.73
CA GLN A 199 -1.64 -3.75 7.42
C GLN A 199 -2.45 -5.00 7.77
N THR A 200 -3.72 -4.78 8.07
CA THR A 200 -4.72 -5.84 8.18
C THR A 200 -5.84 -5.50 7.21
N MET A 201 -6.16 -6.43 6.31
CA MET A 201 -7.25 -6.29 5.35
C MET A 201 -8.40 -7.21 5.78
N PHE A 202 -9.63 -6.74 5.66
CA PHE A 202 -10.85 -7.40 6.13
C PHE A 202 -11.81 -7.60 4.96
N ALA A 203 -12.45 -8.77 4.89
CA ALA A 203 -13.51 -9.05 3.93
C ALA A 203 -14.64 -9.87 4.58
N PRO A 204 -15.87 -9.80 4.04
CA PRO A 204 -16.94 -10.71 4.44
C PRO A 204 -16.55 -12.17 4.17
N ARG A 205 -16.69 -13.02 5.19
CA ARG A 205 -16.31 -14.43 5.15
C ARG A 205 -17.05 -15.22 4.08
N ASN A 206 -18.34 -14.94 3.89
CA ASN A 206 -19.17 -15.58 2.87
C ASN A 206 -18.72 -15.19 1.46
N ALA A 207 -18.39 -13.92 1.23
CA ALA A 207 -17.88 -13.44 -0.05
C ALA A 207 -16.50 -14.06 -0.35
N PHE A 208 -15.63 -14.14 0.65
CA PHE A 208 -14.32 -14.79 0.51
C PHE A 208 -14.45 -16.28 0.12
N ALA A 209 -15.41 -16.99 0.71
CA ALA A 209 -15.69 -18.38 0.38
C ALA A 209 -16.25 -18.58 -1.05
N ASP A 210 -16.96 -17.58 -1.59
CA ASP A 210 -17.51 -17.64 -2.95
C ASP A 210 -16.44 -17.35 -4.01
N ARG A 211 -16.04 -18.39 -4.75
CA ARG A 211 -15.02 -18.32 -5.82
C ARG A 211 -15.45 -17.50 -7.03
N ASN A 212 -16.74 -17.18 -7.17
CA ASN A 212 -17.23 -16.37 -8.29
C ASN A 212 -16.90 -14.88 -8.10
N ILE A 213 -16.67 -14.43 -6.86
CA ILE A 213 -16.35 -13.03 -6.57
C ILE A 213 -14.86 -12.79 -6.81
N LYS A 214 -14.50 -12.23 -7.97
CA LYS A 214 -13.10 -12.00 -8.39
C LYS A 214 -12.45 -10.79 -7.73
N ASN A 215 -13.25 -9.78 -7.41
CA ASN A 215 -12.85 -8.57 -6.69
C ASN A 215 -13.64 -8.52 -5.37
N LEU A 216 -12.98 -8.80 -4.25
CA LEU A 216 -13.64 -8.85 -2.95
C LEU A 216 -13.83 -7.45 -2.39
N PRO A 217 -15.04 -7.11 -1.88
CA PRO A 217 -15.21 -5.91 -1.07
C PRO A 217 -14.30 -6.02 0.15
N THR A 218 -13.37 -5.08 0.26
CA THR A 218 -12.28 -5.16 1.24
C THR A 218 -12.09 -3.80 1.88
N THR A 219 -11.96 -3.80 3.22
CA THR A 219 -11.48 -2.66 3.99
C THR A 219 -10.13 -2.99 4.61
N PHE A 220 -9.39 -1.98 5.06
CA PHE A 220 -8.11 -2.19 5.72
C PHE A 220 -7.88 -1.22 6.86
N SER A 221 -6.93 -1.57 7.72
CA SER A 221 -6.23 -0.63 8.60
C SER A 221 -4.73 -0.86 8.48
N ALA A 222 -3.95 0.21 8.44
CA ALA A 222 -2.50 0.16 8.28
C ALA A 222 -1.78 1.11 9.24
N THR A 223 -0.56 0.72 9.60
CA THR A 223 0.40 1.57 10.28
C THR A 223 1.71 1.56 9.49
N VAL A 224 2.21 2.74 9.17
CA VAL A 224 3.46 2.96 8.44
C VAL A 224 4.42 3.74 9.31
N PHE A 225 5.63 3.22 9.48
CA PHE A 225 6.75 3.86 10.15
C PHE A 225 7.71 4.35 9.07
N GLU A 226 7.95 5.65 9.02
CA GLU A 226 8.77 6.27 7.99
C GLU A 226 9.54 7.47 8.53
N ASN A 227 10.60 7.86 7.81
CA ASN A 227 11.29 9.10 8.10
C ASN A 227 10.38 10.31 7.83
N TRP A 228 10.77 11.47 8.35
CA TRP A 228 10.11 12.74 8.04
C TRP A 228 9.87 12.89 6.52
N PRO A 229 8.63 13.22 6.09
CA PRO A 229 8.36 13.64 4.72
C PRO A 229 9.32 14.76 4.31
N HIS A 230 9.82 14.70 3.07
CA HIS A 230 10.83 15.66 2.59
C HIS A 230 10.37 17.11 2.75
N TRP A 231 9.10 17.38 2.44
CA TRP A 231 8.50 18.70 2.53
C TRP A 231 8.45 19.26 3.96
N MET A 232 8.68 18.47 5.01
CA MET A 232 8.76 19.00 6.38
C MET A 232 10.10 19.71 6.69
N ASP A 233 11.11 19.62 5.81
CA ASP A 233 12.43 20.24 5.98
C ASP A 233 13.09 19.95 7.33
N MET A 234 12.98 18.70 7.80
CA MET A 234 13.47 18.31 9.13
C MET A 234 15.00 18.15 9.19
N GLY A 235 15.68 18.11 8.05
CA GLY A 235 17.13 17.90 7.97
C GLY A 235 17.56 16.62 8.72
N ASP A 236 18.58 16.75 9.56
CA ASP A 236 19.10 15.66 10.40
C ASP A 236 18.42 15.56 11.76
N ARG A 237 17.31 16.28 11.98
CA ARG A 237 16.60 16.26 13.27
C ARG A 237 16.16 14.83 13.60
N PRO A 238 16.45 14.34 14.82
CA PRO A 238 16.05 13.01 15.22
C PRO A 238 14.52 12.87 15.22
N GLY A 239 14.06 11.64 15.02
CA GLY A 239 12.65 11.31 14.98
C GLY A 239 12.19 10.78 13.64
N HIS A 240 10.91 10.48 13.58
CA HIS A 240 10.25 9.85 12.45
C HIS A 240 8.75 10.11 12.52
N VAL A 241 8.03 9.69 11.50
CA VAL A 241 6.56 9.73 11.48
C VAL A 241 5.96 8.35 11.54
N ILE A 242 4.79 8.28 12.17
CA ILE A 242 3.89 7.14 12.10
C ILE A 242 2.63 7.60 11.38
N TRP A 243 2.29 6.93 10.29
CA TRP A 243 1.02 7.11 9.61
C TRP A 243 0.10 6.00 10.11
N HIS A 244 -1.09 6.35 10.56
CA HIS A 244 -2.13 5.39 10.88
C HIS A 244 -3.39 5.71 10.11
N ALA A 245 -3.99 4.69 9.50
CA ALA A 245 -5.07 4.88 8.57
C ALA A 245 -5.98 3.69 8.44
N SER A 246 -7.14 3.96 7.85
CA SER A 246 -8.10 2.96 7.41
C SER A 246 -8.72 3.37 6.08
N GLY A 247 -9.25 2.41 5.35
CA GLY A 247 -9.88 2.66 4.07
C GLY A 247 -10.51 1.42 3.49
N GLY A 248 -10.90 1.50 2.22
CA GLY A 248 -11.49 0.38 1.52
C GLY A 248 -11.54 0.56 0.02
N LYS A 249 -11.86 -0.54 -0.66
CA LYS A 249 -12.20 -0.49 -2.07
C LYS A 249 -13.47 0.30 -2.27
N ILE A 250 -13.48 1.08 -3.33
CA ILE A 250 -14.63 1.81 -3.82
C ILE A 250 -14.99 1.31 -5.21
N SER A 251 -16.21 1.53 -5.66
CA SER A 251 -16.70 1.04 -6.96
C SER A 251 -16.40 2.03 -8.08
N SER A 252 -16.25 3.32 -7.75
CA SER A 252 -16.02 4.39 -8.72
C SER A 252 -15.44 5.64 -8.07
N LEU A 253 -14.93 6.55 -8.91
CA LEU A 253 -14.48 7.89 -8.51
C LEU A 253 -15.57 8.76 -7.87
N ASP A 254 -16.85 8.44 -8.12
CA ASP A 254 -17.98 9.19 -7.57
C ASP A 254 -18.14 8.98 -6.05
N GLU A 255 -17.49 7.96 -5.48
CA GLU A 255 -17.46 7.71 -4.04
C GLU A 255 -16.38 8.55 -3.31
N LEU A 256 -15.51 9.25 -4.04
CA LEU A 256 -14.50 10.12 -3.44
C LEU A 256 -15.09 11.43 -2.91
N PRO A 257 -14.52 11.99 -1.82
CA PRO A 257 -14.82 13.35 -1.42
C PRO A 257 -14.61 14.36 -2.56
N ASN A 258 -15.56 15.25 -2.78
CA ASN A 258 -15.57 16.17 -3.94
C ASN A 258 -14.28 17.02 -4.04
N GLU A 259 -13.79 17.58 -2.93
CA GLU A 259 -12.57 18.39 -2.92
C GLU A 259 -11.33 17.56 -3.28
N PHE A 260 -11.24 16.35 -2.72
CA PHE A 260 -10.17 15.40 -3.02
C PHE A 260 -10.16 15.04 -4.50
N ARG A 261 -11.32 14.62 -5.04
CA ARG A 261 -11.48 14.24 -6.44
C ARG A 261 -11.11 15.38 -7.38
N ALA A 262 -11.62 16.59 -7.12
CA ALA A 262 -11.35 17.75 -7.97
C ALA A 262 -9.85 18.06 -8.05
N ARG A 263 -9.11 17.91 -6.93
CA ARG A 263 -7.66 18.06 -6.95
C ARG A 263 -6.94 16.91 -7.64
N LEU A 264 -7.37 15.67 -7.41
CA LEU A 264 -6.81 14.49 -8.08
C LEU A 264 -6.91 14.63 -9.60
N GLU A 265 -8.09 14.99 -10.10
CA GLU A 265 -8.36 15.21 -11.54
C GLU A 265 -7.52 16.36 -12.12
N ARG A 266 -7.37 17.45 -11.38
CA ARG A 266 -6.62 18.63 -11.83
C ARG A 266 -5.10 18.39 -11.86
N ASP A 267 -4.56 17.81 -10.79
CA ASP A 267 -3.11 17.79 -10.55
C ASP A 267 -2.45 16.45 -10.91
N HIS A 268 -3.24 15.35 -10.96
CA HIS A 268 -2.74 13.99 -11.06
C HIS A 268 -3.63 13.07 -11.93
N ALA A 269 -4.24 13.60 -13.00
CA ALA A 269 -5.03 12.81 -13.95
C ALA A 269 -4.28 11.58 -14.50
N ASP A 270 -2.94 11.65 -14.58
CA ASP A 270 -2.04 10.58 -15.02
C ASP A 270 -1.95 9.39 -14.04
N ARG A 271 -2.63 9.45 -12.89
CA ARG A 271 -2.63 8.44 -11.81
C ARG A 271 -4.01 7.94 -11.41
N MET A 272 -5.04 8.31 -12.19
CA MET A 272 -6.42 7.89 -11.94
C MET A 272 -6.73 6.50 -12.49
N SER A 273 -5.81 5.91 -13.26
CA SER A 273 -5.88 4.55 -13.76
C SER A 273 -4.51 3.91 -13.64
N ALA A 274 -4.46 2.61 -13.36
CA ALA A 274 -3.24 1.81 -13.44
C ALA A 274 -3.13 1.09 -14.80
N TYR A 275 -4.07 1.34 -15.72
CA TYR A 275 -4.14 0.80 -17.08
C TYR A 275 -3.70 1.82 -18.16
N PRO A 276 -3.00 1.40 -19.24
CA PRO A 276 -2.01 0.35 -19.33
C PRO A 276 -0.63 0.87 -18.92
N PHE A 277 0.28 -0.07 -18.65
CA PHE A 277 1.68 0.09 -18.25
C PHE A 277 2.58 1.15 -18.97
N SER A 278 2.10 1.95 -19.94
CA SER A 278 2.96 2.69 -20.88
C SER A 278 2.85 4.22 -20.91
N ALA A 279 1.92 4.88 -20.21
CA ALA A 279 1.75 6.33 -20.39
C ALA A 279 2.42 7.22 -19.32
N THR A 280 2.62 6.73 -18.09
CA THR A 280 3.04 7.58 -16.96
C THR A 280 4.48 7.33 -16.52
N GLU A 281 5.26 8.40 -16.40
CA GLU A 281 6.62 8.35 -15.83
C GLU A 281 6.59 7.84 -14.37
N LYS A 282 7.60 7.06 -14.00
CA LYS A 282 7.80 6.65 -12.60
C LYS A 282 8.02 7.89 -11.73
N LYS A 283 7.19 8.06 -10.70
CA LYS A 283 7.36 9.10 -9.67
C LYS A 283 7.18 8.49 -8.28
N SER A 284 8.11 8.81 -7.39
CA SER A 284 7.99 8.53 -5.95
C SER A 284 8.52 9.76 -5.22
N THR A 285 7.68 10.37 -4.39
CA THR A 285 8.10 11.44 -3.47
C THR A 285 8.69 10.87 -2.18
N PHE A 286 8.60 9.55 -1.98
CA PHE A 286 9.24 8.81 -0.89
C PHE A 286 10.64 8.38 -1.32
N GLN A 287 11.65 8.65 -0.47
CA GLN A 287 13.01 8.09 -0.56
C GLN A 287 13.07 6.72 0.10
#